data_AF-A0AA88XS46-F1
#
_entry.id   AF-A0AA88XS46-F1
#
_cell.length_a   1.000
_cell.length_b   1.000
_cell.length_c   1.000
_cell.angle_alpha   90.00
_cell.angle_beta   90.00
_cell.angle_gamma   90.00
#
_symmetry.space_group_name_H-M   'P 1'
#
loop_
_entity.id
_entity.type
_entity.pdbx_description
1 polymer ?
#
loop_
_entity_poly.entity_id
_entity_poly.type
_entity_poly.pdbx_seq_one_letter_code
_entity_poly.pdbx_strand_id
1 'polypeptide(L)'
;MIPFVVTHNPKNEKIFNVAKQFLPILHQSPSLRSLFKPQDFIHSRRQLPNLKKLLTRAKFTSNPDKTFKVSKCLDPRCGTCPFILEGDTFKFKSGHFFCVNENMTCKSKI
;
A
#
# COMPACT_ATOMS: atom_id res chain seq x y z
N MET A 1 -25.78 -18.19 14.12
CA MET A 1 -24.55 -17.45 13.76
C MET A 1 -23.35 -18.18 14.35
N ILE A 2 -22.41 -18.61 13.51
CA ILE A 2 -21.28 -19.51 13.80
C ILE A 2 -19.98 -18.74 13.55
N PRO A 3 -19.10 -18.57 14.55
CA PRO A 3 -17.84 -17.87 14.38
C PRO A 3 -16.82 -18.76 13.67
N PHE A 4 -16.31 -18.31 12.53
CA PHE A 4 -15.10 -18.89 11.91
C PHE A 4 -13.88 -18.18 12.49
N VAL A 5 -13.24 -18.82 13.47
CA VAL A 5 -12.16 -18.24 14.25
C VAL A 5 -10.82 -18.38 13.51
N VAL A 6 -10.23 -17.25 13.12
CA VAL A 6 -8.95 -17.16 12.42
C VAL A 6 -7.87 -16.62 13.35
N THR A 7 -6.72 -17.29 13.35
CA THR A 7 -5.49 -16.78 13.99
C THR A 7 -4.63 -16.11 12.92
N HIS A 8 -4.00 -14.97 13.24
CA HIS A 8 -3.16 -14.27 12.27
C HIS A 8 -1.98 -15.15 11.84
N ASN A 9 -1.90 -15.44 10.54
CA ASN A 9 -0.76 -16.09 9.92
C ASN A 9 -0.40 -15.28 8.65
N PRO A 10 0.78 -14.63 8.61
CA PRO A 10 1.18 -13.78 7.49
C PRO A 10 1.34 -14.54 6.17
N LYS A 11 1.49 -15.87 6.19
CA LYS A 11 1.50 -16.69 4.97
C LYS A 11 0.09 -17.00 4.42
N ASN A 12 -0.96 -16.74 5.20
CA ASN A 12 -2.35 -17.10 4.91
C ASN A 12 -3.31 -15.90 5.06
N GLU A 13 -3.07 -14.82 4.32
CA GLU A 13 -3.83 -13.56 4.45
C GLU A 13 -5.34 -13.69 4.13
N LYS A 14 -5.73 -14.65 3.28
CA LYS A 14 -7.10 -14.78 2.75
C LYS A 14 -7.80 -16.09 3.13
N ILE A 15 -7.40 -16.72 4.24
CA ILE A 15 -7.89 -18.05 4.63
C ILE A 15 -9.41 -18.15 4.79
N PHE A 16 -10.07 -17.09 5.29
CA PHE A 16 -11.54 -17.06 5.39
C PHE A 16 -12.22 -17.14 4.03
N ASN A 17 -11.68 -16.45 3.01
CA ASN A 17 -12.25 -16.47 1.66
C ASN A 17 -12.07 -17.84 1.01
N VAL A 18 -10.90 -18.45 1.21
CA VAL A 18 -10.60 -19.81 0.74
C VAL A 18 -11.55 -20.81 1.40
N ALA A 19 -11.69 -20.78 2.72
CA ALA A 19 -12.61 -21.65 3.44
C ALA A 19 -14.07 -21.47 2.99
N LYS A 20 -14.49 -20.23 2.71
CA LYS A 20 -15.83 -19.92 2.20
C LYS A 20 -16.13 -20.62 0.87
N GLN A 21 -15.15 -20.79 -0.01
CA GLN A 21 -15.31 -21.50 -1.28
C GLN A 21 -15.64 -22.98 -1.10
N PHE A 22 -15.22 -23.57 0.03
CA PHE A 22 -15.43 -24.98 0.34
C PHE A 22 -16.66 -25.24 1.23
N LEU A 23 -17.36 -24.20 1.71
CA LEU A 23 -18.61 -24.36 2.45
C LEU A 23 -19.70 -25.17 1.70
N PRO A 24 -19.83 -25.12 0.35
CA PRO A 24 -20.70 -25.99 -0.42
C PRO A 24 -20.55 -27.49 -0.13
N ILE A 25 -19.36 -27.95 0.29
CA ILE A 25 -19.13 -29.35 0.67
C ILE A 25 -20.03 -29.76 1.85
N LEU A 26 -20.26 -28.86 2.81
CA LEU A 26 -21.14 -29.11 3.96
C LEU A 26 -22.61 -29.24 3.53
N HIS A 27 -23.00 -28.67 2.39
CA HIS A 27 -24.37 -28.78 1.88
C HIS A 27 -24.66 -30.11 1.17
N GLN A 28 -23.64 -30.95 0.94
CA GLN A 28 -23.81 -32.28 0.34
C GLN A 28 -24.54 -33.26 1.26
N SER A 29 -24.40 -33.07 2.59
CA SER A 29 -25.16 -33.85 3.58
C SER A 29 -26.47 -33.13 3.92
N PRO A 30 -27.63 -33.83 3.91
CA PRO A 30 -28.92 -33.25 4.30
C PRO A 30 -28.93 -32.73 5.75
N SER A 31 -28.23 -33.42 6.66
CA SER A 31 -28.16 -33.04 8.07
C SER A 31 -27.31 -31.79 8.29
N LEU A 32 -26.24 -31.61 7.53
CA LEU A 32 -25.38 -30.43 7.62
C LEU A 32 -25.99 -29.24 6.86
N ARG A 33 -26.72 -29.49 5.78
CA ARG A 33 -27.40 -28.45 5.00
C ARG A 33 -28.45 -27.68 5.81
N SER A 34 -29.15 -28.34 6.74
CA SER A 34 -30.11 -27.68 7.63
C SER A 34 -29.43 -26.86 8.74
N LEU A 35 -28.25 -27.29 9.18
CA LEU A 35 -27.48 -26.68 10.26
C LEU A 35 -26.63 -25.48 9.81
N PHE A 36 -26.13 -25.48 8.58
CA PHE A 36 -25.21 -24.46 8.08
C PHE A 36 -25.82 -23.73 6.89
N LYS A 37 -26.28 -22.50 7.10
CA LYS A 37 -26.66 -21.57 6.03
C LYS A 37 -25.47 -20.65 5.70
N PRO A 38 -25.30 -20.19 4.45
CA PRO A 38 -24.16 -19.35 4.05
C PRO A 38 -24.00 -18.06 4.87
N GLN A 39 -25.12 -17.54 5.37
CA GLN A 39 -25.18 -16.34 6.22
C GLN A 39 -24.83 -16.60 7.69
N ASP A 40 -24.62 -17.86 8.09
CA ASP A 40 -24.32 -18.19 9.47
C ASP A 40 -22.87 -17.86 9.85
N PHE A 41 -21.94 -17.79 8.89
CA PHE A 41 -20.52 -17.65 9.21
C PHE A 41 -20.07 -16.19 9.39
N ILE A 42 -19.48 -15.89 10.54
CA ILE A 42 -18.77 -14.63 10.79
C ILE A 42 -17.27 -14.87 10.72
N HIS A 43 -16.56 -14.00 10.01
CA HIS A 43 -15.10 -13.95 10.12
C HIS A 43 -14.70 -13.35 11.48
N SER A 44 -14.34 -14.21 12.43
CA SER A 44 -13.85 -13.80 13.74
C SER A 44 -12.34 -13.92 13.81
N ARG A 45 -11.62 -12.83 14.09
CA ARG A 45 -10.15 -12.85 14.24
C ARG A 45 -9.80 -12.91 15.72
N ARG A 46 -8.98 -13.87 16.15
CA ARG A 46 -8.52 -14.02 17.55
C ARG A 46 -7.79 -12.78 18.07
N GLN A 47 -7.06 -12.10 17.19
CA GLN A 47 -6.40 -10.85 17.48
C GLN A 47 -6.71 -9.87 16.35
N LEU A 48 -7.52 -8.85 16.68
CA LEU A 48 -7.67 -7.70 15.81
C LEU A 48 -6.34 -6.94 15.73
N PRO A 49 -6.05 -6.25 14.61
CA PRO A 49 -4.90 -5.35 14.58
C PRO A 49 -5.01 -4.38 15.77
N ASN A 50 -3.92 -4.22 16.51
CA ASN A 50 -3.93 -3.34 17.66
C ASN A 50 -4.31 -1.90 17.24
N LEU A 51 -4.93 -1.16 18.15
CA LEU A 51 -5.39 0.20 17.88
C LEU A 51 -4.23 1.09 17.40
N LYS A 52 -3.02 0.89 17.93
CA LYS A 52 -1.80 1.51 17.42
C LYS A 52 -1.62 1.28 15.92
N LYS A 53 -1.60 0.05 15.41
CA LYS A 53 -1.47 -0.23 13.96
C LYS A 53 -2.61 0.37 13.13
N LEU A 54 -3.81 0.49 13.70
CA LEU A 54 -4.94 1.11 13.01
C LEU A 54 -4.75 2.63 12.89
N LEU A 55 -4.37 3.29 14.00
CA LEU A 55 -4.22 4.75 14.09
C LEU A 55 -2.89 5.26 13.53
N THR A 56 -1.81 4.51 13.68
CA THR A 56 -0.47 4.84 13.18
C THR A 56 -0.21 4.26 11.79
N ARG A 57 -1.27 3.93 11.03
CA ARG A 57 -1.13 3.68 9.61
C ARG A 57 -0.72 5.02 8.97
N ALA A 58 0.59 5.26 8.95
CA ALA A 58 1.16 6.36 8.19
C ALA A 58 0.79 6.13 6.74
N LYS A 59 -0.23 6.84 6.27
CA LYS A 59 -0.57 6.91 4.86
C LYS A 59 0.51 7.81 4.27
N PHE A 60 1.65 7.23 3.89
CA PHE A 60 2.51 7.88 2.92
C PHE A 60 1.70 7.92 1.63
N THR A 61 0.87 8.96 1.48
CA THR A 61 0.33 9.33 0.19
C THR A 61 1.51 9.86 -0.62
N SER A 62 2.36 8.96 -1.10
CA SER A 62 3.07 9.21 -2.34
C SER A 62 1.95 9.39 -3.38
N ASN A 63 1.50 10.63 -3.59
CA ASN A 63 0.61 10.93 -4.71
C ASN A 63 1.37 10.45 -5.95
N PRO A 64 0.91 9.39 -6.63
CA PRO A 64 1.59 8.91 -7.83
C PRO A 64 1.56 9.96 -8.95
N ASP A 65 0.68 10.96 -8.84
CA ASP A 65 0.48 12.02 -9.82
C ASP A 65 1.37 13.26 -9.61
N LYS A 66 2.18 13.31 -8.53
CA LYS A 66 3.13 14.41 -8.34
C LYS A 66 4.45 14.07 -9.02
N THR A 67 4.61 14.49 -10.26
CA THR A 67 5.91 14.52 -10.94
C THR A 67 6.74 15.67 -10.35
N PHE A 68 7.77 15.29 -9.60
CA PHE A 68 8.74 16.25 -9.07
C PHE A 68 9.88 16.45 -10.07
N LYS A 69 10.36 17.68 -10.19
CA LYS A 69 11.45 18.01 -11.11
C LYS A 69 12.45 19.00 -10.54
N VAL A 70 13.66 18.93 -11.07
CA VAL A 70 14.66 19.98 -10.94
C VAL A 70 14.48 20.97 -12.07
N SER A 71 14.39 22.26 -11.76
CA SER A 71 14.32 23.33 -12.75
C SER A 71 15.23 24.51 -12.39
N LYS A 72 15.78 25.18 -13.39
CA LYS A 72 16.55 26.41 -13.20
C LYS A 72 15.63 27.55 -12.77
N CYS A 73 16.19 28.48 -12.02
CA CYS A 73 15.48 29.63 -11.46
C CYS A 73 15.45 30.83 -12.41
N LEU A 74 16.16 30.75 -13.54
CA LEU A 74 16.21 31.74 -14.64
C LEU A 74 16.64 33.16 -14.24
N ASP A 75 17.21 33.34 -13.05
CA ASP A 75 17.79 34.63 -12.64
C ASP A 75 19.12 34.86 -13.40
N PRO A 76 19.29 36.00 -14.09
CA PRO A 76 20.50 36.29 -14.86
C PRO A 76 21.77 36.37 -13.99
N ARG A 77 21.63 36.60 -12.69
CA ARG A 77 22.77 36.65 -11.74
C ARG A 77 23.06 35.30 -11.09
N CYS A 78 22.28 34.25 -11.39
CA CYS A 78 22.48 32.94 -10.80
C CYS A 78 23.66 32.22 -11.45
N GLY A 79 24.81 32.21 -10.76
CA GLY A 79 26.00 31.45 -11.18
C GLY A 79 25.83 29.93 -11.14
N THR A 80 24.78 29.42 -10.48
CA THR A 80 24.53 27.97 -10.33
C THR A 80 23.69 27.40 -11.48
N CYS A 81 22.84 28.21 -12.12
CA CYS A 81 21.98 27.82 -13.25
C CYS A 81 22.73 27.08 -14.38
N PRO A 82 23.95 27.47 -14.81
CA PRO A 82 24.67 26.80 -15.88
C PRO A 82 25.03 25.35 -15.57
N PHE A 83 25.20 25.00 -14.28
CA PHE A 83 25.69 23.69 -13.84
C PHE A 83 24.57 22.75 -13.38
N ILE A 84 23.33 23.22 -13.28
CA ILE A 84 22.18 22.41 -12.86
C ILE A 84 21.61 21.61 -14.04
N LEU A 85 21.40 20.32 -13.80
CA LEU A 85 20.66 19.43 -14.69
C LEU A 85 19.16 19.53 -14.39
N GLU A 86 18.34 19.66 -15.43
CA GLU A 86 16.88 19.71 -15.32
C GLU A 86 16.28 18.35 -15.64
N GLY A 87 15.20 17.98 -14.95
CA GLY A 87 14.53 16.70 -15.16
C GLY A 87 13.89 16.15 -13.89
N ASP A 88 13.10 15.10 -14.07
CA ASP A 88 12.44 14.30 -13.04
C ASP A 88 13.22 13.01 -12.70
N THR A 89 14.00 12.50 -13.66
CA THR A 89 14.85 11.31 -13.51
C THR A 89 16.23 11.52 -14.12
N PHE A 90 17.29 11.11 -13.40
CA PHE A 90 18.67 11.18 -13.86
C PHE A 90 19.29 9.78 -13.96
N LYS A 91 19.95 9.50 -15.08
CA LYS A 91 20.70 8.25 -15.29
C LYS A 91 22.20 8.50 -15.10
N PHE A 92 22.80 7.79 -14.16
CA PHE A 92 24.23 7.83 -13.93
C PHE A 92 24.98 6.85 -14.84
N LYS A 93 26.26 7.12 -15.09
CA LYS A 93 27.14 6.24 -15.90
C LYS A 93 27.27 4.83 -15.32
N SER A 94 27.02 4.67 -14.02
CA SER A 94 26.97 3.40 -13.29
C SER A 94 25.72 2.56 -13.59
N GLY A 95 24.77 3.07 -14.39
CA GLY A 95 23.51 2.39 -14.70
C GLY A 95 22.40 2.63 -13.68
N HIS A 96 22.69 3.33 -12.59
CA HIS A 96 21.69 3.71 -11.59
C HIS A 96 20.79 4.86 -12.07
N PHE A 97 19.52 4.78 -11.69
CA PHE A 97 18.53 5.84 -11.90
C PHE A 97 18.21 6.52 -10.58
N PHE A 98 18.13 7.84 -10.60
CA PHE A 98 17.71 8.65 -9.48
C PHE A 98 16.45 9.43 -9.88
N CYS A 99 15.36 9.20 -9.14
CA CYS A 99 14.11 9.92 -9.31
C CYS A 99 14.02 11.04 -8.28
N VAL A 100 13.62 12.22 -8.74
CA VAL A 100 13.46 13.40 -7.91
C VAL A 100 12.23 13.23 -7.00
N ASN A 101 12.38 13.53 -5.72
CA ASN A 101 11.35 13.37 -4.70
C ASN A 101 10.66 14.69 -4.28
N GLU A 102 11.20 15.84 -4.70
CA GLU A 102 10.63 17.16 -4.45
C GLU A 102 11.04 18.16 -5.54
N ASN A 103 10.22 19.19 -5.79
CA ASN A 103 10.58 20.24 -6.74
C ASN A 103 11.75 21.07 -6.22
N MET A 104 12.85 21.10 -6.97
CA MET A 104 14.09 21.79 -6.59
C MET A 104 14.48 22.86 -7.60
N THR A 105 15.02 23.97 -7.11
CA THR A 105 15.55 25.05 -7.93
C THR A 105 16.86 25.58 -7.35
N CYS A 106 17.60 26.38 -8.11
CA CYS A 106 18.81 27.06 -7.62
C CYS A 106 18.59 28.10 -6.52
N LYS A 107 17.33 28.44 -6.19
CA LYS A 107 17.05 29.40 -5.12
C LYS A 107 17.12 28.70 -3.77
N SER A 108 17.95 29.25 -2.89
CA SER A 108 17.87 28.91 -1.46
C SER A 108 16.59 29.51 -0.89
N LYS A 109 15.82 28.74 -0.12
CA LYS A 109 14.74 29.31 0.70
C LYS A 109 15.41 29.97 1.90
N ILE A 110 15.25 31.28 2.02
CA ILE A 110 15.56 32.04 3.24
C ILE A 110 14.37 31.88 4.19
#